data_AF-X7ZYX0-F1
#
_entry.id   AF-X7ZYX0-F1
#
_cell.length_a   1.000
_cell.length_b   1.000
_cell.length_c   1.000
_cell.angle_alpha   90.00
_cell.angle_beta   90.00
_cell.angle_gamma   90.00
#
_symmetry.space_group_name_H-M   'P 1'
#
loop_
_entity.id
_entity.type
_entity.pdbx_description
1 polymer ?
#
loop_
_entity_poly.entity_id
_entity_poly.type
_entity_poly.pdbx_seq_one_letter_code
_entity_poly.pdbx_strand_id
1 'polypeptide(L)'
;MTGYDDADVTVDSRVGAAEILGYSHQLAETRRQKPGNDVVSRLLSATIDGEQLTPEQFGFFVVMLAVAGNETTRNATTMGMMAFLEHPDQWELFKKERPPLPLTRSSDTHRR
;
A
#
# COMPACT_ATOMS: atom_id res chain seq x y z
N MET A 1 -5.71 -5.16 -14.01
CA MET A 1 -6.10 -6.23 -14.96
C MET A 1 -6.10 -7.48 -14.13
N THR A 2 -7.24 -7.71 -13.48
CA THR A 2 -7.52 -8.88 -12.65
C THR A 2 -7.14 -10.14 -13.43
N GLY A 3 -6.37 -11.04 -12.82
CA GLY A 3 -5.91 -12.31 -13.39
C GLY A 3 -7.03 -13.33 -13.68
N TYR A 4 -8.12 -12.90 -14.32
CA TYR A 4 -9.21 -13.76 -14.79
C TYR A 4 -8.76 -14.73 -15.89
N ASP A 5 -7.67 -14.41 -16.60
CA ASP A 5 -7.20 -15.20 -17.75
C ASP A 5 -5.99 -16.10 -17.44
N ASP A 6 -5.54 -16.17 -16.18
CA ASP A 6 -4.46 -17.07 -15.79
C ASP A 6 -5.04 -18.40 -15.28
N ALA A 7 -4.91 -19.44 -16.10
CA ALA A 7 -5.50 -20.77 -15.88
C ALA A 7 -4.96 -21.47 -14.61
N ASP A 8 -3.86 -20.97 -14.04
CA ASP A 8 -3.24 -21.49 -12.81
C ASP A 8 -3.66 -20.74 -11.53
N VAL A 9 -4.58 -19.75 -11.62
CA VAL A 9 -5.15 -19.09 -10.43
C VAL A 9 -6.12 -20.04 -9.73
N THR A 10 -5.59 -20.79 -8.77
CA THR A 10 -6.34 -21.77 -7.97
C THR A 10 -7.07 -21.17 -6.76
N VAL A 11 -6.83 -19.89 -6.45
CA VAL A 11 -7.39 -19.20 -5.29
C VAL A 11 -8.59 -18.35 -5.70
N ASP A 12 -9.77 -18.65 -5.13
CA ASP A 12 -10.98 -17.85 -5.37
C ASP A 12 -10.78 -16.43 -4.80
N SER A 13 -10.87 -15.43 -5.68
CA SER A 13 -10.79 -13.99 -5.33
C SER A 13 -11.72 -13.59 -4.17
N ARG A 14 -12.87 -14.26 -4.00
CA ARG A 14 -13.80 -14.04 -2.90
C ARG A 14 -13.26 -14.52 -1.56
N VAL A 15 -12.50 -15.62 -1.56
CA VAL A 15 -11.82 -16.12 -0.37
C VAL A 15 -10.73 -15.14 0.06
N GLY A 16 -9.90 -14.67 -0.88
CA GLY A 16 -8.88 -13.66 -0.58
C GLY A 16 -9.48 -12.33 -0.06
N ALA A 17 -10.59 -11.87 -0.64
CA ALA A 17 -11.30 -10.69 -0.14
C ALA A 17 -11.84 -10.90 1.29
N ALA A 18 -12.41 -12.07 1.59
CA ALA A 18 -12.90 -12.40 2.92
C ALA A 18 -11.78 -12.47 3.96
N GLU A 19 -10.61 -13.00 3.61
CA GLU A 19 -9.43 -13.02 4.48
C GLU A 19 -8.93 -11.60 4.81
N ILE A 20 -8.85 -10.73 3.80
CA ILE A 20 -8.46 -9.32 4.01
C ILE A 20 -9.48 -8.60 4.90
N LEU A 21 -10.78 -8.83 4.70
CA LEU A 21 -11.81 -8.26 5.57
C LEU A 21 -11.65 -8.74 7.02
N GLY A 22 -11.47 -10.05 7.23
CA GLY A 22 -11.24 -10.63 8.55
C GLY A 22 -10.01 -10.03 9.24
N TYR A 23 -8.90 -9.92 8.52
CA TYR A 23 -7.69 -9.27 9.01
C TYR A 23 -7.95 -7.80 9.38
N SER A 24 -8.66 -7.06 8.52
CA SER A 24 -8.95 -5.64 8.72
C SER A 24 -9.80 -5.40 9.98
N HIS A 25 -10.80 -6.26 10.21
CA HIS A 25 -11.59 -6.23 11.43
C HIS A 25 -10.73 -6.45 12.68
N GLN A 26 -9.87 -7.46 12.67
CA GLN A 26 -9.01 -7.75 13.82
C GLN A 26 -7.98 -6.64 14.08
N LEU A 27 -7.45 -6.04 13.01
CA LEU A 27 -6.55 -4.89 13.10
C LEU A 27 -7.28 -3.67 13.69
N ALA A 28 -8.50 -3.40 13.25
CA ALA A 28 -9.31 -2.30 13.76
C ALA A 28 -9.60 -2.45 15.25
N GLU A 29 -10.02 -3.64 15.67
CA GLU A 29 -10.31 -3.92 17.08
C GLU A 29 -9.06 -3.74 17.94
N THR A 30 -7.92 -4.28 17.49
CA THR A 30 -6.63 -4.14 18.18
C THR A 30 -6.27 -2.66 18.36
N ARG A 31 -6.45 -1.84 17.31
CA ARG A 31 -6.09 -0.41 17.34
C ARG A 31 -7.10 0.47 18.06
N ARG A 32 -8.37 0.06 18.20
CA ARG A 32 -9.35 0.71 19.09
C ARG A 32 -8.99 0.51 20.55
N GLN A 33 -8.56 -0.71 20.93
CA GLN A 33 -8.16 -1.00 22.31
C GLN A 33 -6.80 -0.42 22.67
N LYS A 34 -5.85 -0.42 21.73
CA LYS A 34 -4.49 0.09 21.91
C LYS A 34 -4.08 0.97 20.73
N PRO A 35 -4.46 2.26 20.74
CA PRO A 35 -4.08 3.18 19.67
C PRO A 35 -2.56 3.31 19.55
N GLY A 36 -2.05 3.23 18.32
CA GLY A 36 -0.65 3.47 17.98
C GLY A 36 -0.45 4.82 17.30
N ASN A 37 0.81 5.17 17.03
CA ASN A 37 1.16 6.31 16.19
C ASN A 37 1.26 5.88 14.71
N ASP A 38 0.13 5.43 14.15
CA ASP A 38 0.05 4.95 12.78
C ASP A 38 -1.20 5.48 12.06
N VAL A 39 -1.23 5.31 10.73
CA VAL A 39 -2.34 5.78 9.89
C VAL A 39 -3.66 5.09 10.24
N VAL A 40 -3.62 3.83 10.70
CA VAL A 40 -4.82 3.06 11.03
C VAL A 40 -5.49 3.63 12.28
N SER A 41 -4.73 3.86 13.35
CA SER A 41 -5.25 4.50 14.56
C SER A 41 -5.79 5.89 14.28
N ARG A 42 -5.16 6.66 13.41
CA ARG A 42 -5.65 7.99 12.98
C ARG A 42 -6.95 7.91 12.19
N LEU A 43 -7.09 6.93 11.30
CA LEU A 43 -8.32 6.72 10.53
C LEU A 43 -9.48 6.28 11.40
N LEU A 44 -9.22 5.40 12.38
CA LEU A 44 -10.25 4.87 13.27
C LEU A 44 -10.73 5.88 14.32
N SER A 45 -9.90 6.85 14.69
CA SER A 45 -10.25 7.91 15.65
C SER A 45 -10.75 9.19 14.99
N ALA A 46 -10.65 9.29 13.66
CA ALA A 46 -11.12 10.46 12.93
C ALA A 46 -12.65 10.53 12.93
N THR A 47 -13.17 11.71 13.23
CA THR A 47 -14.59 12.03 13.14
C THR A 47 -14.80 13.08 12.06
N ILE A 48 -15.70 12.82 11.11
CA ILE A 48 -16.09 13.73 10.04
C ILE A 48 -17.61 13.91 10.12
N ASP A 49 -18.08 15.15 10.22
CA ASP A 49 -19.51 15.48 10.35
C ASP A 49 -20.22 14.77 11.51
N GLY A 50 -19.47 14.43 12.57
CA GLY A 50 -19.97 13.70 13.74
C GLY A 50 -19.93 12.17 13.60
N GLU A 51 -19.53 11.65 12.45
CA GLU A 51 -19.46 10.21 12.17
C GLU A 51 -18.01 9.70 12.17
N GLN A 52 -17.83 8.48 12.67
CA GLN A 52 -16.57 7.72 12.58
C GLN A 52 -16.75 6.57 11.60
N LEU A 53 -15.66 6.07 11.03
CA LEU A 53 -15.71 4.87 10.19
C LEU A 53 -16.30 3.69 10.96
N THR A 54 -17.33 3.06 10.37
CA THR A 54 -17.81 1.77 10.85
C THR A 54 -16.77 0.68 10.59
N PRO A 55 -16.80 -0.44 11.34
CA PRO A 55 -15.92 -1.58 11.07
C PRO A 55 -15.98 -2.06 9.61
N GLU A 56 -17.17 -2.09 9.01
CA GLU A 56 -17.39 -2.52 7.63
C GLU A 56 -16.78 -1.53 6.64
N GLN A 57 -17.00 -0.22 6.83
CA GLN A 57 -16.41 0.82 5.98
C GLN A 57 -14.88 0.78 6.03
N PHE A 58 -14.31 0.62 7.22
CA PHE A 58 -12.88 0.44 7.38
C PHE A 58 -12.37 -0.82 6.67
N GLY A 59 -13.07 -1.95 6.81
CA GLY A 59 -12.75 -3.19 6.11
C GLY A 59 -12.72 -3.02 4.58
N PHE A 60 -13.77 -2.41 4.01
CA PHE A 60 -13.81 -2.14 2.56
C PHE A 60 -12.72 -1.19 2.10
N PHE A 61 -12.38 -0.18 2.91
CA PHE A 61 -11.28 0.73 2.61
C PHE A 61 -9.95 -0.01 2.53
N VAL A 62 -9.68 -0.93 3.46
CA VAL A 62 -8.45 -1.75 3.44
C VAL A 62 -8.42 -2.69 2.24
N VAL A 63 -9.55 -3.33 1.89
CA VAL A 63 -9.66 -4.15 0.68
C VAL A 63 -9.33 -3.33 -0.57
N MET A 64 -9.87 -2.11 -0.68
CA MET A 64 -9.61 -1.22 -1.80
C MET A 64 -8.12 -0.88 -1.92
N LEU A 65 -7.46 -0.55 -0.80
CA LEU A 65 -6.01 -0.29 -0.78
C LEU A 65 -5.19 -1.52 -1.17
N ALA A 66 -5.56 -2.70 -0.68
CA ALA A 66 -4.87 -3.95 -0.99
C ALA A 66 -4.93 -4.26 -2.49
N VAL A 67 -6.11 -4.15 -3.10
CA VAL A 67 -6.28 -4.37 -4.54
C VAL A 67 -5.53 -3.32 -5.37
N ALA A 68 -5.70 -2.04 -5.02
CA ALA A 68 -5.07 -0.94 -5.75
C ALA A 68 -3.53 -1.01 -5.72
N GLY A 69 -2.94 -1.33 -4.56
CA GLY A 69 -1.50 -1.35 -4.36
C GLY A 69 -0.81 -2.61 -4.87
N ASN A 70 -1.49 -3.78 -4.82
CA ASN A 70 -0.87 -5.07 -5.14
C ASN A 70 -0.50 -5.19 -6.62
N GLU A 71 -1.40 -4.87 -7.55
CA GLU A 71 -1.10 -4.98 -8.99
C GLU A 71 -0.14 -3.89 -9.46
N THR A 72 -0.42 -2.63 -9.12
CA THR A 72 0.33 -1.47 -9.65
C THR A 72 1.79 -1.47 -9.18
N THR A 73 2.02 -1.65 -7.87
CA THR A 73 3.37 -1.64 -7.29
C THR A 73 4.18 -2.84 -7.77
N ARG A 74 3.54 -4.04 -7.82
CA ARG A 74 4.17 -5.25 -8.35
C ARG A 74 4.60 -5.03 -9.79
N ASN A 75 3.68 -4.59 -10.65
CA ASN A 75 3.96 -4.41 -12.07
C ASN A 75 5.02 -3.34 -12.30
N ALA A 76 4.92 -2.19 -11.62
CA ALA A 76 5.93 -1.13 -11.72
C ALA A 76 7.32 -1.62 -11.30
N THR A 77 7.42 -2.38 -10.20
CA THR A 77 8.69 -2.89 -9.71
C THR A 77 9.25 -3.97 -10.64
N THR A 78 8.43 -4.93 -11.05
CA THR A 78 8.85 -6.02 -11.94
C THR A 78 9.29 -5.48 -13.30
N MET A 79 8.46 -4.64 -13.94
CA MET A 79 8.81 -4.03 -15.23
C MET A 79 10.02 -3.10 -15.12
N GLY A 80 10.13 -2.33 -14.03
CA GLY A 80 11.30 -1.49 -13.78
C GLY A 80 12.59 -2.31 -13.65
N MET A 81 12.54 -3.46 -12.97
CA MET A 81 13.69 -4.35 -12.86
C MET A 81 14.02 -5.03 -14.20
N MET A 82 13.01 -5.48 -14.95
CA MET A 82 13.23 -6.03 -16.29
C MET A 82 13.92 -5.03 -17.22
N ALA A 83 13.49 -3.76 -17.20
CA ALA A 83 14.12 -2.70 -17.98
C ALA A 83 15.61 -2.51 -17.61
N PHE A 84 15.98 -2.61 -16.32
CA PHE A 84 17.39 -2.55 -15.91
C PHE A 84 18.20 -3.77 -16.35
N LEU A 85 17.59 -4.96 -16.42
CA LEU A 85 18.25 -6.17 -16.90
C LEU A 85 18.46 -6.14 -18.42
N GLU A 86 17.51 -5.57 -19.16
CA GLU A 86 17.59 -5.38 -20.62
C GLU A 86 18.55 -4.24 -21.01
N HIS A 87 18.76 -3.27 -20.11
CA HIS A 87 19.65 -2.12 -20.30
C HIS A 87 20.67 -1.96 -19.14
N PRO A 88 21.70 -2.82 -19.06
CA PRO A 88 22.66 -2.81 -17.95
C PRO A 88 23.42 -1.49 -17.79
N ASP A 89 23.66 -0.75 -18.87
CA ASP A 89 24.29 0.58 -18.84
C ASP A 89 23.45 1.60 -18.06
N GLN A 90 22.12 1.53 -18.16
CA GLN A 90 21.19 2.37 -17.39
C GLN A 90 21.20 2.00 -15.91
N TRP A 91 21.37 0.71 -15.58
CA TRP A 91 21.56 0.27 -14.21
C TRP A 91 22.87 0.78 -13.60
N GLU A 92 23.99 0.70 -14.34
CA GLU A 92 25.27 1.27 -13.91
C GLU A 92 25.19 2.78 -13.70
N LEU A 93 24.52 3.49 -14.61
CA LEU A 93 24.25 4.92 -14.47
C LEU A 93 23.43 5.21 -13.20
N PHE A 94 22.33 4.49 -12.97
CA PHE A 94 21.49 4.66 -11.78
C PHE A 94 22.25 4.40 -10.47
N LYS A 95 23.15 3.41 -10.44
CA LYS A 95 24.00 3.16 -9.27
C LYS A 95 24.98 4.30 -9.01
N LYS A 96 25.55 4.87 -10.07
CA LYS A 96 26.51 5.98 -9.97
C LYS A 96 25.82 7.28 -9.56
N GLU A 97 24.64 7.55 -10.10
CA GLU A 97 23.93 8.83 -10.00
C GLU A 97 22.49 8.61 -9.50
N ARG A 98 22.36 7.99 -8.33
CA ARG A 98 21.05 7.71 -7.74
C ARG A 98 20.33 9.03 -7.42
N PRO A 99 19.19 9.34 -8.06
CA PRO A 99 18.44 10.54 -7.74
C PRO A 99 17.98 10.49 -6.27
N PRO A 100 17.94 11.65 -5.57
CA PRO A 100 17.47 11.71 -4.20
C PRO A 100 16.03 11.23 -4.11
N LEU A 101 15.71 10.50 -3.04
CA LEU A 101 14.33 10.06 -2.81
C LEU A 101 13.44 11.30 -2.61
N PRO A 102 12.23 11.35 -3.21
CA PRO A 102 11.37 12.54 -3.16
C PRO A 102 10.99 13.04 -1.75
N LEU A 103 11.24 12.28 -0.69
CA LEU A 103 10.90 12.62 0.70
C LEU A 103 12.08 13.06 1.57
N THR A 104 13.31 13.04 1.05
CA THR A 104 14.44 13.68 1.75
C THR A 104 14.45 15.18 1.43
N ARG A 105 13.51 15.94 2.01
CA ARG A 105 13.72 17.38 2.17
C ARG A 105 14.91 17.54 3.12
N SER A 106 16.04 18.05 2.62
CA SER A 106 17.09 18.52 3.53
C SER A 106 16.48 19.57 4.44
N SER A 107 16.63 19.37 5.74
CA SER A 107 16.09 20.22 6.80
C SER A 107 16.82 21.56 6.93
N ASP A 108 17.30 22.15 5.84
CA ASP A 108 18.32 23.21 5.88
C ASP A 108 17.92 24.54 5.24
N THR A 109 16.62 24.86 5.22
CA THR A 109 16.21 26.24 4.93
C THR A 109 15.19 26.70 5.97
N HIS A 110 15.46 27.86 6.58
CA HIS A 110 14.67 28.60 7.58
C HIS A 110 15.13 28.51 9.05
N ARG A 111 16.45 28.61 9.30
CA ARG A 111 16.96 29.48 10.39
C ARG A 111 17.54 30.74 9.78
N ARG A 112 16.73 31.79 9.66
CA ARG A 112 17.11 33.20 9.80
C ARG A 112 15.88 33.97 10.27
#